data_AF-B9MP17-F1
#
_entry.id   AF-B9MP17-F1
#
_cell.length_a   1.000
_cell.length_b   1.000
_cell.length_c   1.000
_cell.angle_alpha   90.00
_cell.angle_beta   90.00
_cell.angle_gamma   90.00
#
_symmetry.space_group_name_H-M   'P 1'
#
loop_
_entity.id
_entity.type
_entity.pdbx_description
1 polymer ?
#
loop_
_entity_poly.entity_id
_entity_poly.type
_entity_poly.pdbx_seq_one_letter_code
_entity_poly.pdbx_strand_id
1 'polypeptide(L)'
;MIKIRFSKDFDPSEFDFEMPSKKLVYEFVLECIEKNKDKIPMNKSVAYFDATDRKVTAIFKRVAQNEYVIEEYFPCNAVLDVKEK
;
A
#
# COMPACT_ATOMS: atom_id res chain seq x y z
N MET A 1 2.17 14.98 -12.64
CA MET A 1 1.76 14.90 -11.22
C MET A 1 1.19 13.51 -10.95
N ILE A 2 1.65 12.84 -9.90
CA ILE A 2 1.12 11.53 -9.47
C ILE A 2 -0.15 11.79 -8.64
N LYS A 3 -1.21 11.01 -8.87
CA LYS A 3 -2.41 11.00 -8.04
C LYS A 3 -2.53 9.64 -7.36
N ILE A 4 -2.67 9.65 -6.04
CA ILE A 4 -2.86 8.46 -5.22
C ILE A 4 -4.15 8.66 -4.43
N ARG A 5 -5.00 7.64 -4.40
CA ARG A 5 -6.21 7.60 -3.57
C ARG A 5 -6.33 6.27 -2.85
N PHE A 6 -7.02 6.28 -1.72
CA PHE A 6 -7.38 5.07 -1.00
C PHE A 6 -8.64 4.47 -1.62
N SER A 7 -8.69 3.14 -1.70
CA SER A 7 -9.91 2.43 -2.04
C SER A 7 -11.01 2.76 -1.03
N LYS A 8 -12.25 2.81 -1.51
CA LYS A 8 -13.43 2.93 -0.64
C LYS A 8 -13.88 1.58 -0.09
N ASP A 9 -13.41 0.51 -0.72
CA ASP A 9 -13.78 -0.87 -0.39
C ASP A 9 -12.92 -1.45 0.75
N PHE A 10 -11.87 -0.73 1.16
CA PHE A 10 -11.00 -1.13 2.26
C PHE A 10 -11.33 -0.32 3.50
N ASP A 11 -11.84 -1.01 4.52
CA ASP A 11 -12.11 -0.44 5.83
C ASP A 11 -11.05 -0.91 6.85
N PRO A 12 -10.10 -0.02 7.24
CA PRO A 12 -9.09 -0.37 8.22
C PRO A 12 -9.65 -0.63 9.63
N SER A 13 -10.92 -0.29 9.91
CA SER A 13 -11.55 -0.52 11.21
C SER A 13 -12.03 -1.96 11.43
N GLU A 14 -12.05 -2.78 10.39
CA GLU A 14 -12.38 -4.21 10.48
C GLU A 14 -11.27 -5.05 11.13
N PHE A 15 -10.13 -4.44 11.48
CA PHE A 15 -8.95 -5.12 12.01
C PHE A 15 -8.68 -4.72 13.46
N ASP A 16 -8.46 -5.72 14.33
CA ASP A 16 -8.19 -5.53 15.77
C ASP A 16 -6.72 -5.15 16.09
N PHE A 17 -6.01 -4.52 15.16
CA PHE A 17 -4.61 -4.10 15.34
C PHE A 17 -4.38 -2.66 14.86
N GLU A 18 -3.29 -2.05 15.35
CA GLU A 18 -2.97 -0.66 15.03
C GLU A 18 -2.59 -0.50 13.55
N MET A 19 -3.46 0.18 12.80
CA MET A 19 -3.26 0.45 11.39
C MET A 19 -2.30 1.62 11.17
N PRO A 20 -1.41 1.55 10.16
CA PRO A 20 -0.55 2.68 9.85
C PRO A 20 -1.38 3.87 9.37
N SER A 21 -0.96 5.07 9.74
CA SER A 21 -1.67 6.30 9.36
C SER A 21 -1.74 6.46 7.84
N LYS A 22 -2.85 7.01 7.32
CA LYS A 22 -3.00 7.29 5.88
C LYS A 22 -1.88 8.19 5.33
N LYS A 23 -1.35 9.11 6.13
CA LYS A 23 -0.21 9.95 5.75
C LYS A 23 1.05 9.11 5.50
N LEU A 24 1.39 8.23 6.44
CA LEU A 24 2.55 7.34 6.32
C LEU A 24 2.44 6.42 5.11
N VAL A 25 1.26 5.81 4.90
CA VAL A 25 1.00 4.92 3.76
C VAL A 25 1.11 5.69 2.44
N TYR A 26 0.57 6.91 2.37
CA TYR A 26 0.66 7.76 1.18
C TYR A 26 2.11 8.07 0.83
N GLU A 27 2.92 8.51 1.80
CA GLU A 27 4.34 8.84 1.59
C GLU A 27 5.13 7.59 1.14
N PHE A 28 4.88 6.44 1.77
CA PHE A 28 5.50 5.17 1.39
C PHE A 28 5.16 4.75 -0.04
N VAL A 29 3.88 4.78 -0.42
CA VAL A 29 3.42 4.39 -1.75
C VAL A 29 3.94 5.37 -2.82
N LEU A 30 3.98 6.67 -2.52
CA LEU A 30 4.55 7.67 -3.41
C LEU A 30 6.02 7.35 -3.71
N GLU A 31 6.83 7.07 -2.69
CA GLU A 31 8.24 6.69 -2.87
C GLU A 31 8.38 5.40 -3.68
N CYS A 32 7.52 4.40 -3.43
CA CYS A 32 7.51 3.15 -4.19
C CYS A 32 7.21 3.39 -5.67
N ILE A 33 6.25 4.27 -5.98
CA ILE A 33 5.90 4.66 -7.35
C ILE A 33 7.05 5.42 -8.00
N GLU A 34 7.66 6.39 -7.33
CA GLU A 34 8.77 7.16 -7.90
C GLU A 34 9.98 6.28 -8.21
N LYS A 35 10.30 5.31 -7.35
CA LYS A 35 11.39 4.34 -7.57
C LYS A 35 11.10 3.30 -8.66
N ASN A 36 9.83 3.00 -8.94
CA ASN A 36 9.42 1.88 -9.79
C ASN A 36 8.42 2.24 -10.90
N LYS A 37 8.32 3.51 -11.29
CA LYS A 37 7.26 4.03 -12.17
C LYS A 37 7.06 3.23 -13.47
N ASP A 38 8.15 2.77 -14.07
CA ASP A 38 8.13 2.02 -15.34
C ASP A 38 7.95 0.50 -15.15
N LYS A 39 8.03 0.03 -13.91
CA LYS A 39 7.91 -1.40 -13.54
C LYS A 39 6.53 -1.76 -13.00
N ILE A 40 5.71 -0.79 -12.62
CA ILE A 40 4.37 -1.04 -12.08
C ILE A 40 3.39 -1.28 -13.26
N PRO A 41 2.91 -2.51 -13.46
CA PRO A 41 1.97 -2.83 -14.53
C PRO A 41 0.64 -2.11 -14.35
N MET A 42 0.02 -1.74 -15.48
CA MET A 42 -1.35 -1.19 -15.48
C MET A 42 -2.36 -2.28 -15.08
N ASN A 43 -3.36 -1.91 -14.29
CA ASN A 43 -4.49 -2.76 -13.86
C ASN A 43 -4.09 -4.08 -13.19
N LYS A 44 -2.92 -4.11 -12.56
CA LYS A 44 -2.47 -5.23 -11.74
C LYS A 44 -2.06 -4.71 -10.37
N SER A 45 -2.54 -5.37 -9.33
CA SER A 45 -2.17 -5.09 -7.94
C SER A 45 -0.72 -5.49 -7.72
N VAL A 46 0.02 -4.63 -7.04
CA VAL A 46 1.40 -4.85 -6.61
C VAL A 46 1.49 -4.63 -5.11
N ALA A 47 2.23 -5.50 -4.44
CA ALA A 47 2.49 -5.39 -3.01
C ALA A 47 3.91 -4.88 -2.78
N TYR A 48 4.04 -3.87 -1.93
CA TYR A 48 5.30 -3.36 -1.43
C TYR A 48 5.28 -3.36 0.09
N PHE A 49 6.41 -3.68 0.71
CA PHE A 49 6.56 -3.64 2.16
C PHE A 49 7.89 -2.98 2.54
N ASP A 50 7.88 -2.32 3.68
CA ASP A 50 9.05 -1.81 4.40
C ASP A 50 8.99 -2.38 5.81
N ALA A 51 9.86 -3.34 6.11
CA ALA A 51 9.94 -4.02 7.40
C ALA A 51 10.87 -3.32 8.39
N THR A 52 11.63 -2.30 7.96
CA THR A 52 12.69 -1.67 8.77
C THR A 52 12.20 -0.36 9.37
N ASP A 53 11.98 0.64 8.53
CA ASP A 53 11.79 2.01 8.99
C ASP A 53 10.32 2.29 9.27
N ARG A 54 9.48 2.10 8.25
CA ARG A 54 8.05 2.43 8.35
C ARG A 54 7.22 1.30 8.90
N LYS A 55 7.66 0.04 8.78
CA LYS A 55 6.89 -1.16 9.15
C LYS A 55 5.50 -1.15 8.51
N VAL A 56 5.43 -0.86 7.22
CA VAL A 56 4.18 -0.78 6.43
C VAL A 56 4.23 -1.77 5.29
N THR A 57 3.10 -2.43 5.04
CA THR A 57 2.79 -3.10 3.77
C THR A 57 1.68 -2.34 3.07
N ALA A 58 1.80 -2.12 1.77
CA ALA A 58 0.75 -1.52 0.95
C ALA A 58 0.56 -2.33 -0.34
N ILE A 59 -0.70 -2.60 -0.67
CA ILE A 59 -1.13 -3.17 -1.93
C ILE A 59 -1.80 -2.07 -2.72
N PHE A 60 -1.32 -1.83 -3.93
CA PHE A 60 -1.88 -0.78 -4.77
C PHE A 60 -1.85 -1.19 -6.24
N LYS A 61 -2.71 -0.56 -7.04
CA LYS A 61 -2.75 -0.75 -8.49
C LYS A 61 -2.61 0.57 -9.23
N ARG A 62 -1.95 0.53 -10.39
CA ARG A 62 -1.94 1.63 -11.35
C ARG A 62 -3.19 1.54 -12.22
N VAL A 63 -4.06 2.55 -12.17
CA VAL A 63 -5.32 2.60 -12.94
C VAL A 63 -5.23 3.52 -14.16
N ALA A 64 -4.26 4.43 -14.19
CA ALA A 64 -3.93 5.23 -15.37
C ALA A 64 -2.43 5.61 -15.36
N GLN A 65 -1.97 6.33 -16.38
CA GLN A 65 -0.55 6.66 -16.55
C GLN A 65 0.11 7.27 -15.29
N ASN A 66 -0.61 8.09 -14.53
CA ASN A 66 -0.11 8.66 -13.26
C ASN A 66 -1.14 8.55 -12.13
N GLU A 67 -2.08 7.62 -12.22
CA GLU A 67 -3.14 7.45 -11.21
C GLU A 67 -3.05 6.06 -10.59
N TYR A 68 -3.05 6.04 -9.26
CA TYR A 68 -2.86 4.84 -8.45
C TYR A 68 -3.94 4.77 -7.38
N VAL A 69 -4.35 3.56 -7.06
CA VAL A 69 -5.31 3.26 -5.98
C VAL A 69 -4.64 2.33 -5.00
N ILE A 70 -4.53 2.75 -3.75
CA ILE A 70 -4.14 1.90 -2.63
C ILE A 70 -5.36 1.04 -2.31
N GLU A 71 -5.24 -0.25 -2.58
CA GLU A 71 -6.31 -1.21 -2.36
C GLU A 71 -6.34 -1.62 -0.90
N GLU A 72 -5.19 -1.94 -0.32
CA GLU A 72 -5.08 -2.39 1.07
C GLU A 72 -3.76 -1.89 1.67
N TYR A 73 -3.70 -1.77 3.00
CA TYR A 73 -2.47 -1.46 3.71
C TYR A 73 -2.50 -1.99 5.13
N PHE A 74 -1.36 -2.44 5.64
CA PHE A 74 -1.25 -3.12 6.93
C PHE A 74 0.07 -2.75 7.62
N PRO A 75 0.17 -2.88 8.96
CA PRO A 75 1.47 -2.91 9.60
C PRO A 75 2.23 -4.16 9.14
N CYS A 76 3.54 -4.04 8.90
CA CYS A 76 4.36 -5.12 8.35
C CYS A 76 4.34 -6.40 9.21
N ASN A 77 4.14 -6.25 10.52
CA ASN A 77 4.07 -7.37 11.46
C ASN A 77 2.76 -8.18 11.31
N ALA A 78 1.64 -7.55 10.93
CA ALA A 78 0.37 -8.25 10.75
C ALA A 78 0.39 -9.19 9.53
N VAL A 79 1.22 -8.91 8.53
CA VAL A 79 1.38 -9.78 7.35
C VAL A 79 2.20 -11.03 7.67
N LEU A 80 3.02 -11.00 8.73
CA LEU A 80 3.81 -12.15 9.18
C LEU A 80 2.96 -13.16 9.97
N ASP A 81 2.01 -12.69 10.78
CA ASP A 81 1.10 -13.56 11.56
C ASP A 81 0.08 -14.33 10.69
N VAL A 82 -0.26 -13.82 9.50
CA VAL A 82 -1.23 -14.47 8.59
C VAL A 82 -0.63 -15.67 7.84
N LYS A 83 0.70 -15.87 7.87
CA LYS A 83 1.37 -17.00 7.20
C LYS A 83 1.73 -18.18 8.12
N GLU A 84 1.44 -18.11 9.42
CA GLU A 84 1.70 -19.20 10.37
C GLU A 84 0.45 -19.96 10.84
N LYS A 85 -0.68 -19.88 10.11
CA LYS A 85 -1.85 -20.75 10.35
C LYS A 85 -2.22 -21.61 9.15
#